data_AF-A0AAW4PU99-F1
#
_entry.id   AF-A0AAW4PU99-F1
#
_cell.length_a   1.000
_cell.length_b   1.000
_cell.length_c   1.000
_cell.angle_alpha   90.00
_cell.angle_beta   90.00
_cell.angle_gamma   90.00
#
_symmetry.space_group_name_H-M   'P 1'
#
loop_
_entity.id
_entity.type
_entity.pdbx_description
1 polymer ?
#
loop_
_entity_poly.entity_id
_entity_poly.type
_entity_poly.pdbx_seq_one_letter_code
_entity_poly.pdbx_strand_id
1 'polypeptide(L)'
;MTCIWDFFGTDDFYNHYGSNAESKLDQEAAWFKNNVWNEVSTDPVANTWNLEVPVSATTTCGQSGDRLVEADEWLKNNFDYYGSNDGCVVLDHYWDGDYYGCAFVGGINGWTEDNKTALVDYEAATGGHLPSFDTNGIGIRHYLGMEPGHIYGAKHPEDSVNTVDGLVTYMFDNEGPQCEDSGSPQESVSTYSNCAVSTINDYMTNEC
;
A
#
# COMPACT_ATOMS: atom_id res chain seq x y z
N MET A 1 -13.34 12.02 -10.99
CA MET A 1 -13.65 11.60 -9.62
C MET A 1 -12.43 11.96 -8.78
N THR A 2 -12.63 12.47 -7.57
CA THR A 2 -11.53 12.80 -6.66
C THR A 2 -11.35 11.60 -5.74
N CYS A 3 -10.15 11.02 -5.67
CA CYS A 3 -9.84 9.94 -4.75
C CYS A 3 -9.04 10.50 -3.58
N ILE A 4 -9.53 10.36 -2.35
CA ILE A 4 -8.97 10.93 -1.13
C ILE A 4 -8.35 9.82 -0.28
N TRP A 5 -7.04 9.83 -0.18
CA TRP A 5 -6.27 8.92 0.66
C TRP A 5 -5.69 9.66 1.86
N ASP A 6 -5.82 9.08 3.05
CA ASP A 6 -5.26 9.63 4.27
C ASP A 6 -4.07 8.78 4.75
N PHE A 7 -2.95 9.42 5.05
CA PHE A 7 -1.69 8.80 5.42
C PHE A 7 -1.42 9.00 6.90
N PHE A 8 -1.05 7.91 7.56
CA PHE A 8 -0.74 7.84 8.98
C PHE A 8 0.57 7.07 9.18
N GLY A 9 1.24 7.28 10.30
CA GLY A 9 2.33 6.43 10.76
C GLY A 9 1.94 5.74 12.07
N THR A 10 2.51 4.58 12.34
CA THR A 10 2.39 3.97 13.68
C THR A 10 3.29 4.67 14.70
N ASP A 11 3.02 4.54 16.01
CA ASP A 11 3.92 5.08 17.04
C ASP A 11 5.37 4.57 16.83
N ASP A 12 5.58 3.36 16.31
CA ASP A 12 6.92 2.82 16.04
C ASP A 12 7.61 3.58 14.91
N PHE A 13 6.88 3.87 13.82
CA PHE A 13 7.37 4.72 12.74
C PHE A 13 7.79 6.10 13.25
N TYR A 14 6.96 6.74 14.09
CA TYR A 14 7.28 8.03 14.67
C TYR A 14 8.46 7.97 15.65
N ASN A 15 8.55 6.93 16.48
CA ASN A 15 9.68 6.72 17.38
C ASN A 15 11.00 6.47 16.63
N HIS A 16 10.96 5.73 15.52
CA HIS A 16 12.13 5.41 14.73
C HIS A 16 12.68 6.64 14.00
N TYR A 17 11.82 7.38 13.29
CA TYR A 17 12.24 8.54 12.50
C TYR A 17 12.30 9.85 13.30
N GLY A 18 11.71 9.87 14.50
CA GLY A 18 11.71 11.01 15.41
C GLY A 18 11.23 12.28 14.72
N SER A 19 12.03 13.35 14.80
CA SER A 19 11.70 14.64 14.17
C SER A 19 11.58 14.62 12.64
N ASN A 20 11.96 13.52 11.98
CA ASN A 20 11.84 13.39 10.52
C ASN A 20 10.59 12.61 10.09
N ALA A 21 9.82 12.02 11.02
CA ALA A 21 8.69 11.15 10.69
C ALA A 21 7.64 11.85 9.82
N GLU A 22 7.22 13.06 10.18
CA GLU A 22 6.27 13.86 9.38
C GLU A 22 6.78 14.10 7.95
N SER A 23 8.05 14.50 7.81
CA SER A 23 8.65 14.73 6.49
C SER A 23 8.73 13.45 5.65
N LYS A 24 8.85 12.28 6.28
CA LYS A 24 8.85 10.98 5.59
C LYS A 24 7.44 10.59 5.15
N LEU A 25 6.46 10.79 6.02
CA LEU A 25 5.05 10.58 5.69
C LEU A 25 4.61 11.47 4.52
N ASP A 26 4.95 12.77 4.58
CA ASP A 26 4.70 13.74 3.50
C ASP A 26 5.37 13.34 2.19
N GLN A 27 6.62 12.86 2.26
CA GLN A 27 7.37 12.42 1.09
C GLN A 27 6.68 11.26 0.38
N GLU A 28 6.19 10.26 1.13
CA GLU A 28 5.52 9.11 0.53
C GLU A 28 4.10 9.44 0.05
N ALA A 29 3.32 10.21 0.81
CA ALA A 29 2.00 10.66 0.38
C ALA A 29 2.09 11.47 -0.93
N ALA A 30 3.07 12.37 -1.03
CA ALA A 30 3.33 13.12 -2.25
C ALA A 30 3.77 12.23 -3.42
N TRP A 31 4.62 11.22 -3.17
CA TRP A 31 5.01 10.27 -4.20
C TRP A 31 3.79 9.47 -4.69
N PHE A 32 3.02 8.90 -3.77
CA PHE A 32 1.84 8.08 -4.04
C PHE A 32 0.81 8.83 -4.89
N LYS A 33 0.46 10.06 -4.47
CA LYS A 33 -0.42 10.96 -5.24
C LYS A 33 0.06 11.14 -6.68
N ASN A 34 1.37 11.35 -6.87
CA ASN A 34 1.92 11.69 -8.18
C ASN A 34 2.19 10.47 -9.09
N ASN A 35 2.28 9.26 -8.55
CA ASN A 35 2.78 8.09 -9.30
C ASN A 35 1.84 6.89 -9.31
N VAL A 36 0.97 6.71 -8.31
CA VAL A 36 0.04 5.57 -8.27
C VAL A 36 -1.31 5.98 -8.85
N TRP A 37 -1.83 7.13 -8.41
CA TRP A 37 -3.22 7.49 -8.69
C TRP A 37 -3.43 8.41 -9.88
N ASN A 38 -2.38 9.00 -10.45
CA ASN A 38 -2.50 9.76 -11.69
C ASN A 38 -2.93 8.88 -12.89
N GLU A 39 -2.78 7.55 -12.80
CA GLU A 39 -3.17 6.61 -13.85
C GLU A 39 -4.66 6.23 -13.80
N VAL A 40 -5.31 6.43 -12.65
CA VAL A 40 -6.65 5.89 -12.34
C VAL A 40 -7.63 6.98 -11.88
N SER A 41 -7.13 8.06 -11.29
CA SER A 41 -7.91 9.21 -10.83
C SER A 41 -7.46 10.49 -11.53
N THR A 42 -8.43 11.33 -11.89
CA THR A 42 -8.17 12.64 -12.51
C THR A 42 -7.81 13.73 -11.48
N ASP A 43 -8.02 13.46 -10.20
CA ASP A 43 -7.82 14.41 -9.10
C ASP A 43 -7.50 13.68 -7.79
N PRO A 44 -6.34 13.00 -7.68
CA PRO A 44 -5.97 12.31 -6.45
C PRO A 44 -5.56 13.29 -5.35
N VAL A 45 -6.03 13.05 -4.15
CA VAL A 45 -5.67 13.74 -2.91
C VAL A 45 -5.01 12.74 -1.99
N ALA A 46 -3.84 13.11 -1.45
CA ALA A 46 -3.19 12.38 -0.38
C ALA A 46 -2.94 13.36 0.77
N ASN A 47 -3.66 13.21 1.88
CA ASN A 47 -3.47 14.02 3.08
C ASN A 47 -2.59 13.26 4.07
N THR A 48 -1.80 13.99 4.85
CA THR A 48 -1.02 13.44 5.96
C THR A 48 -1.59 13.91 7.28
N TRP A 49 -1.54 13.03 8.28
CA TRP A 49 -2.04 13.32 9.61
C TRP A 49 -0.99 12.98 10.66
N ASN A 50 -0.80 13.90 11.61
CA ASN A 50 0.02 13.69 12.81
C ASN A 50 -0.73 12.88 13.89
N LEU A 51 -1.68 12.05 13.46
CA LEU A 51 -2.42 11.13 14.30
C LEU A 51 -1.70 9.78 14.24
N GLU A 52 -0.98 9.43 15.31
CA GLU A 52 -0.19 8.20 15.37
C GLU A 52 -1.12 7.01 15.67
N VAL A 53 -1.02 5.94 14.88
CA VAL A 53 -1.73 4.69 15.15
C VAL A 53 -0.94 3.91 16.20
N PRO A 54 -1.49 3.66 17.40
CA PRO A 54 -0.68 3.13 18.47
C PRO A 54 -0.27 1.69 18.20
N VAL A 55 0.99 1.37 18.48
CA VAL A 55 1.49 -0.01 18.36
C VAL A 55 0.74 -0.93 19.34
N SER A 56 0.25 -0.38 20.45
CA SER A 56 -0.63 -1.12 21.36
C SER A 56 -2.03 -1.39 20.81
N ALA A 57 -2.46 -0.73 19.74
CA ALA A 57 -3.57 -1.23 18.94
C ALA A 57 -3.10 -2.46 18.16
N THR A 58 -1.87 -2.46 17.62
CA THR A 58 -1.31 -3.53 16.78
C THR A 58 -0.66 -4.71 17.54
N THR A 59 -1.07 -4.98 18.80
CA THR A 59 -0.31 -5.83 19.75
C THR A 59 -0.70 -7.31 19.84
N THR A 60 -1.77 -7.78 19.21
CA THR A 60 -2.24 -9.14 19.51
C THR A 60 -1.70 -10.17 18.51
N CYS A 61 -0.49 -10.67 18.78
CA CYS A 61 0.01 -11.99 18.33
C CYS A 61 -0.16 -12.38 16.83
N GLY A 62 0.66 -11.79 15.95
CA GLY A 62 1.24 -12.49 14.80
C GLY A 62 0.66 -12.16 13.42
N GLN A 63 1.56 -11.86 12.48
CA GLN A 63 1.30 -11.62 11.05
C GLN A 63 0.66 -10.24 10.74
N SER A 64 1.12 -9.63 9.65
CA SER A 64 0.71 -8.31 9.14
C SER A 64 -0.82 -8.13 9.06
N GLY A 65 -1.58 -9.20 8.83
CA GLY A 65 -3.04 -9.19 8.76
C GLY A 65 -3.76 -8.79 10.06
N ASP A 66 -3.29 -9.24 11.24
CA ASP A 66 -3.92 -8.88 12.52
C ASP A 66 -3.65 -7.40 12.84
N ARG A 67 -2.43 -6.92 12.54
CA ARG A 67 -2.05 -5.50 12.69
C ARG A 67 -2.89 -4.59 11.81
N LEU A 68 -3.21 -5.02 10.59
CA LEU A 68 -4.10 -4.30 9.69
C LEU A 68 -5.50 -4.14 10.29
N VAL A 69 -6.09 -5.23 10.81
CA VAL A 69 -7.43 -5.18 11.44
C VAL A 69 -7.43 -4.23 12.62
N GLU A 70 -6.40 -4.30 13.46
CA GLU A 70 -6.26 -3.45 14.64
C GLU A 70 -6.08 -1.97 14.28
N ALA A 71 -5.27 -1.65 13.26
CA ALA A 71 -5.09 -0.29 12.76
C ALA A 71 -6.39 0.27 12.17
N ASP A 72 -7.11 -0.53 11.39
CA ASP A 72 -8.39 -0.18 10.78
C ASP A 72 -9.48 0.11 11.84
N GLU A 73 -9.62 -0.78 12.83
CA GLU A 73 -10.54 -0.58 13.96
C GLU A 73 -10.19 0.68 14.76
N TRP A 74 -8.90 0.96 14.96
CA TRP A 74 -8.49 2.16 15.68
C TRP A 74 -8.83 3.43 14.89
N LEU A 75 -8.51 3.49 13.59
CA LEU A 75 -8.79 4.64 12.75
C LEU A 75 -10.30 4.91 12.66
N LYS A 76 -11.13 3.87 12.49
CA LYS A 76 -12.59 3.98 12.53
C LYS A 76 -13.12 4.69 13.76
N ASN A 77 -12.52 4.42 14.92
CA ASN A 77 -12.99 4.94 16.20
C ASN A 77 -12.39 6.30 16.59
N ASN A 78 -11.29 6.71 15.94
CA ASN A 78 -10.49 7.86 16.38
C ASN A 78 -10.21 8.91 15.29
N PHE A 79 -10.56 8.62 14.03
CA PHE A 79 -10.36 9.54 12.92
C PHE A 79 -11.70 9.97 12.30
N ASP A 80 -12.07 11.23 12.52
CA ASP A 80 -13.39 11.78 12.15
C ASP A 80 -13.72 11.68 10.64
N TYR A 81 -12.70 11.61 9.79
CA TYR A 81 -12.88 11.58 8.32
C TYR A 81 -12.84 10.18 7.72
N TYR A 82 -12.69 9.13 8.53
CA TYR A 82 -12.56 7.74 8.06
C TYR A 82 -13.74 7.29 7.16
N GLY A 83 -14.96 7.73 7.47
CA GLY A 83 -16.13 7.41 6.64
C GLY A 83 -16.17 8.14 5.29
N SER A 84 -15.46 9.26 5.18
CA SER A 84 -15.52 10.19 4.04
C SER A 84 -14.33 10.13 3.08
N ASN A 85 -13.30 9.35 3.41
CA ASN A 85 -12.15 9.10 2.54
C ASN A 85 -12.33 7.81 1.74
N ASP A 86 -11.54 7.67 0.68
CA ASP A 86 -11.47 6.46 -0.16
C ASP A 86 -10.70 5.33 0.52
N GLY A 87 -9.67 5.69 1.29
CA GLY A 87 -8.91 4.75 2.11
C GLY A 87 -7.84 5.42 2.95
N CYS A 88 -7.26 4.61 3.84
CA CYS A 88 -6.18 5.00 4.73
C CYS A 88 -4.93 4.17 4.42
N VAL A 89 -3.76 4.80 4.40
CA VAL A 89 -2.47 4.13 4.36
C VAL A 89 -1.77 4.35 5.69
N VAL A 90 -1.39 3.26 6.36
CA VAL A 90 -0.63 3.28 7.60
C VAL A 90 0.79 2.81 7.29
N LEU A 91 1.77 3.69 7.46
CA LEU A 91 3.18 3.35 7.41
C LEU A 91 3.61 2.78 8.76
N ASP A 92 3.93 1.51 8.77
CA ASP A 92 4.42 0.80 9.94
C ASP A 92 5.94 0.67 9.90
N HIS A 93 6.58 0.53 11.06
CA HIS A 93 8.01 0.27 11.15
C HIS A 93 8.25 -1.01 11.96
N TYR A 94 7.64 -2.10 11.51
CA TYR A 94 7.69 -3.41 12.16
C TYR A 94 7.86 -4.50 11.12
N TRP A 95 9.02 -5.17 11.13
CA TRP A 95 9.33 -6.31 10.28
C TRP A 95 8.86 -7.63 10.91
N ASP A 96 7.88 -8.28 10.28
CA ASP A 96 7.33 -9.57 10.75
C ASP A 96 7.96 -10.81 10.09
N GLY A 97 8.75 -10.62 9.03
CA GLY A 97 9.57 -11.66 8.40
C GLY A 97 9.36 -11.83 6.89
N ASP A 98 8.11 -12.03 6.44
CA ASP A 98 7.84 -12.46 5.06
C ASP A 98 6.91 -11.51 4.29
N TYR A 99 6.26 -10.56 4.98
CA TYR A 99 5.33 -9.61 4.37
C TYR A 99 5.86 -8.18 4.43
N TYR A 100 5.57 -7.42 3.38
CA TYR A 100 6.05 -6.03 3.21
C TYR A 100 4.90 -5.01 3.23
N GLY A 101 3.68 -5.52 3.33
CA GLY A 101 2.43 -4.78 3.31
C GLY A 101 1.25 -5.74 3.34
N CYS A 102 0.08 -5.21 3.66
CA CYS A 102 -1.18 -5.90 3.53
C CYS A 102 -2.34 -4.91 3.48
N ALA A 103 -3.40 -5.28 2.77
CA ALA A 103 -4.64 -4.53 2.73
C ALA A 103 -5.87 -5.44 2.70
N PHE A 104 -7.02 -4.86 3.02
CA PHE A 104 -8.28 -5.50 2.74
C PHE A 104 -8.51 -5.55 1.23
N VAL A 105 -9.05 -6.67 0.75
CA VAL A 105 -9.38 -6.81 -0.67
C VAL A 105 -10.83 -6.41 -0.89
N GLY A 106 -11.05 -5.39 -1.71
CA GLY A 106 -12.38 -4.99 -2.16
C GLY A 106 -13.13 -6.16 -2.80
N GLY A 107 -14.35 -6.43 -2.33
CA GLY A 107 -15.21 -7.47 -2.88
C GLY A 107 -16.20 -6.92 -3.91
N ILE A 108 -16.72 -7.82 -4.78
CA ILE A 108 -17.84 -7.57 -5.71
C ILE A 108 -19.14 -7.08 -5.02
N ASN A 109 -19.22 -7.12 -3.69
CA ASN A 109 -20.39 -6.73 -2.91
C ASN A 109 -20.29 -5.33 -2.28
N GLY A 110 -19.40 -4.49 -2.81
CA GLY A 110 -19.45 -3.06 -2.66
C GLY A 110 -18.60 -2.44 -1.58
N TRP A 111 -18.42 -1.13 -1.70
CA TRP A 111 -17.66 -0.31 -0.78
C TRP A 111 -18.38 -0.28 0.56
N THR A 112 -17.83 -0.98 1.54
CA THR A 112 -18.28 -0.83 2.92
C THR A 112 -17.60 0.40 3.49
N GLU A 113 -18.31 1.17 4.33
CA GLU A 113 -17.67 2.21 5.14
C GLU A 113 -16.54 1.62 6.01
N ASP A 114 -16.53 0.29 6.17
CA ASP A 114 -15.54 -0.52 6.84
C ASP A 114 -14.42 -1.05 5.92
N ASN A 115 -13.22 -1.26 6.50
CA ASN A 115 -12.11 -2.05 5.93
C ASN A 115 -11.42 -1.36 4.75
N LYS A 116 -10.99 -0.11 4.96
CA LYS A 116 -10.36 0.72 3.91
C LYS A 116 -8.90 1.03 4.22
N THR A 117 -8.30 0.28 5.13
CA THR A 117 -6.93 0.48 5.54
C THR A 117 -5.98 -0.41 4.73
N ALA A 118 -4.85 0.16 4.35
CA ALA A 118 -3.68 -0.53 3.86
C ALA A 118 -2.55 -0.29 4.87
N LEU A 119 -1.85 -1.34 5.28
CA LEU A 119 -0.67 -1.29 6.13
C LEU A 119 0.54 -1.56 5.25
N VAL A 120 1.57 -0.72 5.34
CA VAL A 120 2.81 -0.89 4.56
C VAL A 120 4.00 -0.87 5.50
N ASP A 121 4.87 -1.89 5.40
CA ASP A 121 6.05 -2.00 6.24
C ASP A 121 7.23 -1.18 5.68
N TYR A 122 7.55 -0.11 6.40
CA TYR A 122 8.65 0.80 6.13
C TYR A 122 10.00 0.28 6.64
N GLU A 123 10.02 -0.59 7.64
CA GLU A 123 11.24 -1.24 8.13
C GLU A 123 11.78 -2.18 7.06
N ALA A 124 10.93 -2.99 6.43
CA ALA A 124 11.33 -3.89 5.35
C ALA A 124 12.16 -3.21 4.26
N ALA A 125 11.71 -2.02 3.84
CA ALA A 125 12.30 -1.23 2.77
C ALA A 125 13.59 -0.49 3.18
N THR A 126 13.79 -0.22 4.47
CA THR A 126 14.90 0.63 4.97
C THR A 126 15.94 -0.14 5.79
N GLY A 127 15.55 -1.25 6.42
CA GLY A 127 16.39 -2.18 7.19
C GLY A 127 17.17 -3.18 6.32
N GLY A 128 16.95 -3.19 5.01
CA GLY A 128 17.67 -4.07 4.07
C GLY A 128 17.10 -5.49 4.01
N HIS A 129 15.81 -5.65 4.34
CA HIS A 129 15.11 -6.92 4.33
C HIS A 129 14.38 -7.21 3.01
N LEU A 130 14.54 -6.34 2.01
CA LEU A 130 14.00 -6.57 0.67
C LEU A 130 14.59 -7.85 0.03
N PRO A 131 13.82 -8.56 -0.82
CA PRO A 131 14.30 -9.76 -1.50
C PRO A 131 15.59 -9.49 -2.27
N SER A 132 16.53 -10.44 -2.27
CA SER A 132 17.86 -10.28 -2.89
C SER A 132 17.88 -10.26 -4.42
N PHE A 133 16.71 -10.34 -5.07
CA PHE A 133 16.61 -10.23 -6.53
C PHE A 133 16.91 -8.78 -6.92
N ASP A 134 17.84 -8.61 -7.86
CA ASP A 134 18.46 -7.34 -8.28
C ASP A 134 17.43 -6.28 -8.71
N THR A 135 16.94 -5.52 -7.73
CA THR A 135 15.82 -4.59 -7.89
C THR A 135 16.23 -3.21 -7.42
N ASN A 136 17.04 -2.54 -8.25
CA ASN A 136 17.04 -1.09 -8.24
C ASN A 136 15.61 -0.60 -8.58
N GLY A 137 14.77 -0.39 -7.56
CA GLY A 137 13.42 0.17 -7.73
C GLY A 137 12.27 -0.55 -7.01
N ILE A 138 12.44 -1.79 -6.53
CA ILE A 138 11.44 -2.42 -5.63
C ILE A 138 11.80 -2.02 -4.21
N GLY A 139 10.88 -1.29 -3.56
CA GLY A 139 11.03 -0.77 -2.20
C GLY A 139 9.67 -0.33 -1.69
N ILE A 140 9.63 0.52 -0.66
CA ILE A 140 8.36 0.95 -0.02
C ILE A 140 7.28 1.38 -1.01
N ARG A 141 7.71 2.06 -2.08
CA ARG A 141 6.85 2.60 -3.14
C ARG A 141 6.11 1.55 -3.97
N HIS A 142 6.68 0.36 -4.09
CA HIS A 142 5.99 -0.77 -4.73
C HIS A 142 4.76 -1.17 -3.92
N TYR A 143 4.94 -1.40 -2.62
CA TYR A 143 3.86 -1.79 -1.72
C TYR A 143 2.87 -0.64 -1.48
N LEU A 144 3.33 0.60 -1.47
CA LEU A 144 2.44 1.77 -1.50
C LEU A 144 1.56 1.85 -2.74
N GLY A 145 1.98 1.25 -3.87
CA GLY A 145 1.11 1.06 -5.02
C GLY A 145 0.23 -0.18 -4.89
N MET A 146 0.79 -1.30 -4.45
CA MET A 146 0.11 -2.59 -4.38
C MET A 146 -1.08 -2.61 -3.42
N GLU A 147 -0.85 -2.24 -2.16
CA GLU A 147 -1.83 -2.44 -1.08
C GLU A 147 -3.09 -1.60 -1.29
N PRO A 148 -2.99 -0.31 -1.70
CA PRO A 148 -4.16 0.46 -2.09
C PRO A 148 -4.91 -0.09 -3.31
N GLY A 149 -4.21 -0.76 -4.23
CA GLY A 149 -4.84 -1.48 -5.34
C GLY A 149 -5.76 -2.61 -4.88
N HIS A 150 -5.36 -3.34 -3.83
CA HIS A 150 -6.18 -4.41 -3.23
C HIS A 150 -7.50 -3.89 -2.65
N ILE A 151 -7.52 -2.70 -2.03
CA ILE A 151 -8.74 -2.09 -1.49
C ILE A 151 -9.81 -1.92 -2.58
N TYR A 152 -9.39 -1.62 -3.81
CA TYR A 152 -10.27 -1.54 -4.97
C TYR A 152 -10.49 -2.88 -5.71
N GLY A 153 -10.14 -3.99 -5.08
CA GLY A 153 -10.38 -5.34 -5.58
C GLY A 153 -9.36 -5.84 -6.61
N ALA A 154 -8.29 -5.08 -6.89
CA ALA A 154 -7.20 -5.60 -7.71
C ALA A 154 -6.55 -6.80 -7.00
N LYS A 155 -6.15 -7.80 -7.79
CA LYS A 155 -5.53 -9.03 -7.29
C LYS A 155 -4.18 -9.23 -7.94
N HIS A 156 -3.34 -10.04 -7.29
CA HIS A 156 -2.15 -10.57 -7.94
C HIS A 156 -2.55 -11.35 -9.20
N PRO A 157 -1.81 -11.21 -10.31
CA PRO A 157 -2.06 -12.00 -11.50
C PRO A 157 -1.76 -13.49 -11.21
N GLU A 158 -2.67 -14.39 -11.63
CA GLU A 158 -2.52 -15.84 -11.45
C GLU A 158 -1.41 -16.44 -12.34
N ASP A 159 -1.04 -15.74 -13.42
CA ASP A 159 -0.01 -16.12 -14.39
C ASP A 159 1.08 -15.03 -14.48
N SER A 160 2.25 -15.38 -15.05
CA SER A 160 3.50 -14.59 -15.12
C SER A 160 3.44 -13.22 -15.85
N VAL A 161 2.26 -12.62 -16.05
CA VAL A 161 2.10 -11.26 -16.59
C VAL A 161 2.40 -10.26 -15.49
N ASN A 162 3.67 -10.21 -15.10
CA ASN A 162 4.19 -9.38 -14.03
C ASN A 162 4.71 -8.04 -14.55
N THR A 163 4.69 -7.85 -15.88
CA THR A 163 5.27 -6.68 -16.52
C THR A 163 4.36 -6.03 -17.56
N VAL A 164 4.34 -4.69 -17.59
CA VAL A 164 3.79 -3.86 -18.67
C VAL A 164 4.94 -3.11 -19.33
N ASP A 165 5.09 -3.19 -20.65
CA ASP A 165 6.20 -2.54 -21.38
C ASP A 165 7.60 -2.90 -20.84
N GLY A 166 7.76 -4.13 -20.33
CA GLY A 166 8.99 -4.61 -19.69
C GLY A 166 9.15 -4.18 -18.23
N LEU A 167 8.15 -3.50 -17.67
CA LEU A 167 8.22 -2.92 -16.34
C LEU A 167 7.40 -3.67 -15.30
N VAL A 168 7.95 -3.94 -14.10
CA VAL A 168 7.23 -4.64 -13.02
C VAL A 168 6.00 -3.84 -12.59
N THR A 169 4.83 -4.48 -12.60
CA THR A 169 3.56 -3.85 -12.21
C THR A 169 3.38 -3.82 -10.69
N TYR A 170 2.57 -2.89 -10.18
CA TYR A 170 2.30 -2.80 -8.73
C TYR A 170 1.70 -4.07 -8.12
N MET A 171 0.88 -4.84 -8.87
CA MET A 171 0.22 -6.04 -8.33
C MET A 171 1.08 -7.32 -8.47
N PHE A 172 2.39 -7.17 -8.69
CA PHE A 172 3.30 -8.30 -8.82
C PHE A 172 3.48 -9.04 -7.48
N ASP A 173 3.21 -10.35 -7.46
CA ASP A 173 3.46 -11.18 -6.29
C ASP A 173 4.91 -11.68 -6.27
N ASN A 174 5.64 -11.36 -5.20
CA ASN A 174 7.00 -11.86 -4.97
C ASN A 174 7.06 -13.39 -4.77
N GLU A 175 5.93 -14.07 -4.57
CA GLU A 175 5.84 -15.54 -4.50
C GLU A 175 5.74 -16.23 -5.89
N GLY A 176 5.67 -15.46 -6.99
CA GLY A 176 5.65 -15.96 -8.37
C GLY A 176 6.94 -16.67 -8.82
N PRO A 177 6.89 -17.56 -9.83
CA PRO A 177 7.84 -18.66 -10.02
C PRO A 177 9.31 -18.24 -9.99
N GLN A 178 10.09 -18.95 -9.18
CA GLN A 178 11.56 -18.90 -9.13
C GLN A 178 12.19 -19.38 -10.44
N CYS A 179 12.02 -18.61 -11.50
CA CYS A 179 12.82 -18.76 -12.70
C CYS A 179 14.07 -17.91 -12.51
N GLU A 180 15.17 -18.56 -12.16
CA GLU A 180 16.51 -18.00 -12.30
C GLU A 180 16.70 -17.55 -13.76
N ASP A 181 16.63 -16.25 -14.02
CA ASP A 181 17.11 -15.69 -15.29
C ASP A 181 18.07 -14.54 -15.00
N SER A 182 19.32 -14.75 -15.43
CA SER A 182 20.50 -13.91 -15.21
C SER A 182 20.55 -12.69 -16.15
N GLY A 183 19.43 -11.96 -16.27
CA GLY A 183 19.33 -10.73 -17.05
C GLY A 183 19.76 -9.48 -16.26
N SER A 184 20.32 -8.48 -16.94
CA SER A 184 20.67 -7.18 -16.33
C SER A 184 19.43 -6.46 -15.77
N PRO A 185 19.56 -5.73 -14.64
CA PRO A 185 18.44 -5.11 -13.95
C PRO A 185 17.79 -4.04 -14.83
N GLN A 186 16.54 -4.27 -15.23
CA GLN A 186 15.70 -3.23 -15.79
C GLN A 186 15.02 -2.51 -14.62
N GLU A 187 15.34 -1.22 -14.46
CA GLU A 187 14.57 -0.33 -13.59
C GLU A 187 13.10 -0.41 -13.97
N SER A 188 12.21 -0.61 -12.98
CA SER A 188 10.86 -0.04 -13.01
C SER A 188 9.93 -0.64 -11.96
N VAL A 189 9.44 0.23 -11.10
CA VAL A 189 8.13 0.07 -10.48
C VAL A 189 7.40 1.34 -10.87
N SER A 190 6.33 1.25 -11.66
CA SER A 190 5.68 2.49 -12.08
C SER A 190 4.21 2.41 -12.50
N THR A 191 3.59 1.25 -12.67
CA THR A 191 2.22 1.22 -13.21
C THR A 191 1.41 0.00 -12.80
N TYR A 192 0.08 0.15 -12.84
CA TYR A 192 -0.85 -0.97 -12.78
C TYR A 192 -0.97 -1.68 -14.13
N SER A 193 -1.19 -2.99 -14.11
CA SER A 193 -1.58 -3.71 -15.33
C SER A 193 -2.93 -3.22 -15.85
N ASN A 194 -3.21 -3.37 -17.15
CA ASN A 194 -4.53 -3.03 -17.71
C ASN A 194 -5.68 -3.75 -16.99
N CYS A 195 -5.45 -4.97 -16.49
CA CYS A 195 -6.43 -5.70 -15.69
C CYS A 195 -6.67 -5.01 -14.34
N ALA A 196 -5.61 -4.64 -13.62
CA ALA A 196 -5.73 -3.91 -12.36
C ALA A 196 -6.40 -2.54 -12.57
N VAL A 197 -6.00 -1.78 -13.60
CA VAL A 197 -6.64 -0.51 -13.97
C VAL A 197 -8.13 -0.70 -14.25
N SER A 198 -8.52 -1.72 -15.01
CA SER A 198 -9.93 -2.01 -15.29
C SER A 198 -10.69 -2.34 -14.01
N THR A 199 -10.15 -3.21 -13.16
CA THR A 199 -10.78 -3.58 -11.89
C THR A 199 -10.97 -2.38 -10.98
N ILE A 200 -9.93 -1.55 -10.83
CA ILE A 200 -10.00 -0.36 -9.99
C ILE A 200 -11.02 0.65 -10.56
N ASN A 201 -11.01 0.89 -11.87
CA ASN A 201 -11.98 1.77 -12.51
C ASN A 201 -13.42 1.24 -12.40
N ASP A 202 -13.62 -0.06 -12.59
CA ASP A 202 -14.94 -0.70 -12.46
C ASP A 202 -15.44 -0.58 -11.03
N TYR A 203 -14.57 -0.77 -10.04
CA TYR A 203 -14.90 -0.59 -8.63
C TYR A 203 -15.28 0.87 -8.34
N MET A 204 -14.44 1.84 -8.71
CA MET A 204 -14.73 3.26 -8.53
C MET A 204 -16.00 3.71 -9.26
N THR A 205 -16.32 3.14 -10.43
CA THR A 205 -17.49 3.55 -11.22
C THR A 205 -18.80 2.95 -10.71
N ASN A 206 -18.76 1.74 -10.14
CA ASN A 206 -19.98 1.03 -9.73
C ASN A 206 -20.30 1.16 -8.23
N GLU A 207 -19.34 1.61 -7.42
CA GLU A 207 -19.45 1.57 -5.94
C GLU A 207 -19.22 2.94 -5.25
N CYS A 208 -18.98 4.03 -6.00
CA CYS A 208 -18.85 5.40 -5.49
C CYS A 208 -19.95 6.35 -6.00
#